data_AF-A0A2U1P2H1-F1
#
_entry.id   AF-A0A2U1P2H1-F1
#
_cell.length_a   1.000
_cell.length_b   1.000
_cell.length_c   1.000
_cell.angle_alpha   90.00
_cell.angle_beta   90.00
_cell.angle_gamma   90.00
#
_symmetry.space_group_name_H-M   'P 1'
#
loop_
_entity.id
_entity.type
_entity.pdbx_description
1 polymer ?
#
loop_
_entity_poly.entity_id
_entity_poly.type
_entity_poly.pdbx_seq_one_letter_code
_entity_poly.pdbx_strand_id
1 'polypeptide(L)'
;MCRWGKTPLDEAKLSNNERLIKLLEEAATLQLSKNPSTSQEPSVTDRMTRRKCSIYAFQPWELLKVQNKYGVVLWVQDTIDELIEKAAVHFKLELPSISRIITEDAGQILDVDMIIDGQNLYLITT
;
A
#
# COMPACT_ATOMS: atom_id res chain seq x y z
N MET A 1 15.26 25.52 30.96
CA MET A 1 16.22 24.41 31.08
C MET A 1 15.59 23.20 30.39
N CYS A 2 15.82 23.03 29.09
CA CYS A 2 15.21 21.95 28.31
C CYS A 2 16.16 20.74 28.30
N ARG A 3 15.79 19.65 28.99
CA ARG A 3 16.50 18.36 28.99
C ARG A 3 16.07 17.50 27.78
N TRP A 4 16.20 18.01 26.56
CA TRP A 4 15.98 17.18 25.37
C TRP A 4 17.32 16.98 24.66
N GLY A 5 17.87 15.78 24.75
CA GLY A 5 19.03 15.40 23.92
C GLY A 5 20.09 14.49 24.54
N LYS A 6 19.85 13.81 25.68
CA LYS A 6 20.74 12.74 26.12
C LYS A 6 20.00 11.42 26.06
N THR A 7 20.54 10.47 25.31
CA THR A 7 19.97 9.12 25.30
C THR A 7 20.11 8.51 26.70
N PRO A 8 19.22 7.60 27.13
CA PRO A 8 19.36 6.91 28.41
C PRO A 8 20.72 6.21 28.56
N LEU A 9 21.33 5.80 27.45
CA LEU A 9 22.67 5.23 27.38
C LEU A 9 23.76 6.26 27.69
N ASP A 10 23.63 7.50 27.22
CA ASP A 10 24.58 8.57 27.54
C ASP A 10 24.53 8.93 29.04
N GLU A 11 23.34 8.94 29.64
CA GLU A 11 23.17 9.17 31.08
C GLU A 11 23.77 8.01 31.90
N ALA A 12 23.61 6.76 31.43
CA ALA A 12 24.23 5.59 32.05
C ALA A 12 25.77 5.65 32.00
N LYS A 13 26.35 6.06 30.86
CA LYS A 13 27.79 6.27 30.70
C LYS A 13 28.33 7.38 31.62
N LEU A 14 27.61 8.49 31.75
CA LEU A 14 27.97 9.58 32.67
C LEU A 14 27.92 9.14 34.14
N SER A 15 27.03 8.22 34.48
CA SER A 15 26.93 7.64 35.85
C SER A 15 27.94 6.52 36.14
N ASN A 16 28.75 6.13 35.14
CA ASN A 16 29.73 5.03 35.21
C ASN A 16 29.15 3.70 35.76
N ASN A 17 27.86 3.44 35.48
CA ASN A 17 27.16 2.26 35.94
C ASN A 17 27.23 1.14 34.89
N GLU A 18 28.23 0.28 35.02
CA GLU A 18 28.50 -0.80 34.06
C GLU A 18 27.33 -1.78 33.87
N ARG A 19 26.54 -2.01 34.92
CA ARG A 19 25.36 -2.88 34.86
C ARG A 19 24.26 -2.26 34.03
N LEU A 20 23.99 -0.96 34.23
CA LEU A 20 22.97 -0.23 33.48
C LEU A 20 23.34 -0.09 32.00
N ILE A 21 24.63 0.13 31.70
CA ILE A 21 25.15 0.21 30.33
C ILE A 21 24.89 -1.11 29.59
N LYS A 22 25.27 -2.25 30.18
CA LYS A 22 25.03 -3.57 29.58
C LYS A 22 23.55 -3.83 29.32
N LEU A 23 22.69 -3.55 30.30
CA LEU A 23 21.24 -3.73 30.13
C LEU A 23 20.66 -2.85 29.01
N LEU A 24 21.15 -1.62 28.84
CA LEU A 24 20.72 -0.72 27.77
C LEU A 24 21.25 -1.13 26.39
N GLU A 25 22.48 -1.65 26.31
CA GLU A 25 23.04 -2.22 25.08
C GLU A 25 22.31 -3.50 24.65
N GLU A 26 21.99 -4.38 25.60
CA GLU A 26 21.19 -5.59 25.36
C GLU A 26 19.75 -5.22 24.93
N ALA A 27 19.12 -4.23 25.56
CA ALA A 27 17.80 -3.76 25.15
C ALA A 27 17.82 -3.11 23.76
N ALA A 28 18.86 -2.34 23.42
CA ALA A 28 19.02 -1.74 22.09
C ALA A 28 19.20 -2.81 20.99
N THR A 29 20.00 -3.83 21.25
CA THR A 29 20.20 -4.96 20.31
C THR A 29 18.95 -5.82 20.16
N LEU A 30 18.17 -6.03 21.23
CA LEU A 30 16.89 -6.75 21.19
C LEU A 30 15.78 -5.97 20.47
N GLN A 31 15.72 -4.64 20.61
CA GLN A 31 14.78 -3.78 19.87
C GLN A 31 15.05 -3.80 18.35
N LEU A 32 16.32 -3.91 17.94
CA LEU A 32 16.72 -4.10 16.54
C LEU A 32 16.34 -5.49 16.00
N SER A 33 16.31 -6.51 16.86
CA SER A 33 15.97 -7.89 16.47
C SER A 33 14.46 -8.19 16.46
N LYS A 34 13.63 -7.44 17.19
CA LYS A 34 12.26 -7.87 17.51
C LYS A 34 11.14 -6.91 17.13
N ASN A 35 11.39 -5.87 16.34
CA ASN A 35 10.31 -5.05 15.83
C ASN A 35 10.46 -4.74 14.34
N PRO A 36 9.46 -5.03 13.49
CA PRO A 36 9.21 -4.19 12.33
C PRO A 36 8.64 -2.87 12.84
N SER A 37 9.47 -2.06 13.50
CA SER A 37 9.11 -0.72 13.91
C SER A 37 9.03 0.14 12.67
N THR A 38 7.81 0.37 12.22
CA THR A 38 7.33 1.54 11.50
C THR A 38 8.31 2.72 11.58
N SER A 39 9.13 2.84 10.57
CA SER A 39 9.85 4.05 10.19
C SER A 39 9.72 4.09 8.68
N GLN A 40 8.66 4.76 8.21
CA GLN A 40 8.45 5.06 6.81
C GLN A 40 9.46 6.12 6.39
N GLU A 41 10.68 5.70 6.10
CA GLU A 41 11.43 6.27 5.01
C GLU A 41 11.45 5.20 3.92
N PRO A 42 10.82 5.41 2.75
CA PRO A 42 10.84 4.42 1.70
C PRO A 42 12.23 4.42 1.08
N SER A 43 13.12 3.60 1.64
CA SER A 43 14.30 3.14 0.92
C SER A 43 13.80 2.40 -0.32
N VAL A 44 13.90 3.10 -1.44
CA VAL A 44 13.81 2.60 -2.80
C VAL A 44 14.55 1.26 -2.86
N THR A 45 13.91 0.24 -3.46
CA THR A 45 14.43 -1.12 -3.68
C THR A 45 14.61 -2.01 -2.44
N ASP A 46 13.56 -2.76 -2.05
CA ASP A 46 13.63 -4.21 -1.73
C ASP A 46 12.29 -4.83 -1.25
N ARG A 47 11.15 -4.24 -1.60
CA ARG A 47 9.90 -4.99 -1.64
C ARG A 47 9.19 -4.54 -2.88
N MET A 48 9.09 -5.43 -3.87
CA MET A 48 7.99 -5.36 -4.83
C MET A 48 6.71 -5.46 -3.98
N THR A 49 6.29 -4.33 -3.42
CA THR A 49 5.06 -4.22 -2.67
C THR A 49 4.00 -4.42 -3.72
N ARG A 50 3.54 -5.66 -3.83
CA ARG A 50 2.44 -6.00 -4.70
C ARG A 50 1.33 -5.01 -4.38
N ARG A 51 0.99 -4.15 -5.33
CA ARG A 51 -0.02 -3.10 -5.10
C ARG A 51 -1.39 -3.77 -5.15
N LYS A 52 -2.29 -3.41 -4.26
CA LYS A 52 -3.71 -3.78 -4.37
C LYS A 52 -4.51 -2.61 -4.93
N CYS A 53 -5.55 -2.90 -5.69
CA CYS A 53 -6.48 -1.91 -6.22
C CYS A 53 -7.91 -2.42 -6.07
N SER A 54 -8.85 -1.51 -5.85
CA SER A 54 -10.27 -1.82 -5.80
C SER A 54 -10.86 -1.51 -7.16
N ILE A 55 -11.29 -2.53 -7.90
CA ILE A 55 -11.89 -2.36 -9.22
C ILE A 55 -13.41 -2.45 -9.09
N TYR A 56 -14.11 -1.55 -9.74
CA TYR A 56 -15.57 -1.47 -9.78
C TYR A 56 -16.07 -1.59 -11.21
N ALA A 57 -17.03 -2.46 -11.47
CA ALA A 57 -17.65 -2.61 -12.80
C ALA A 57 -18.80 -1.62 -13.05
N PHE A 58 -18.74 -0.43 -12.47
CA PHE A 58 -19.72 0.63 -12.68
C PHE A 58 -19.04 1.93 -13.06
N GLN A 59 -19.71 2.75 -13.86
CA GLN A 59 -19.21 4.08 -14.17
C GLN A 59 -19.49 5.02 -12.99
N PRO A 60 -18.52 5.81 -12.52
CA PRO A 60 -18.70 6.70 -11.36
C PRO A 60 -19.78 7.77 -11.59
N TRP A 61 -20.06 8.12 -12.84
CA TRP A 61 -21.07 9.10 -13.27
C TRP A 61 -22.47 8.51 -13.47
N GLU A 62 -22.60 7.18 -13.43
CA GLU A 62 -23.88 6.53 -13.70
C GLU A 62 -24.73 6.57 -12.42
N LEU A 63 -25.48 7.67 -12.30
CA LEU A 63 -26.38 7.91 -11.18
C LEU A 63 -27.38 6.75 -11.03
N LEU A 64 -27.22 6.03 -9.91
CA LEU A 64 -28.29 5.44 -9.11
C LEU A 64 -29.38 4.68 -9.89
N LYS A 65 -29.15 3.39 -10.17
CA LYS A 65 -30.21 2.39 -10.00
C LYS A 65 -29.67 1.14 -9.30
N VAL A 66 -29.92 1.10 -8.00
CA VAL A 66 -30.31 -0.10 -7.26
C VAL A 66 -29.43 -1.32 -7.52
N GLN A 67 -28.28 -1.39 -6.86
CA GLN A 67 -27.74 -2.61 -6.26
C GLN A 67 -26.41 -2.25 -5.59
N ASN A 68 -26.14 -2.83 -4.43
CA ASN A 68 -24.80 -2.86 -3.83
C ASN A 68 -23.83 -3.49 -4.86
N LYS A 69 -23.28 -2.68 -5.77
CA LYS A 69 -22.25 -3.13 -6.69
C LYS A 69 -20.95 -3.11 -5.90
N TYR A 70 -20.67 -4.23 -5.26
CA TYR A 70 -19.40 -4.45 -4.57
C TYR A 70 -18.26 -4.38 -5.58
N GLY A 71 -17.20 -3.65 -5.23
CA GLY A 71 -15.94 -3.71 -5.96
C GLY A 71 -15.18 -4.97 -5.60
N VAL A 72 -14.32 -5.43 -6.50
CA VAL A 72 -13.38 -6.51 -6.25
C VAL A 72 -12.01 -5.91 -5.95
N VAL A 73 -11.39 -6.34 -4.85
CA VAL A 73 -10.01 -5.95 -4.54
C VAL A 73 -9.08 -6.96 -5.21
N LEU A 74 -8.28 -6.49 -6.16
CA LEU A 74 -7.33 -7.30 -6.91
C LEU A 74 -5.91 -6.77 -6.71
N TRP A 75 -4.95 -7.68 -6.76
CA TRP A 75 -3.56 -7.30 -6.90
C TRP A 75 -3.33 -6.73 -8.30
N VAL A 76 -2.52 -5.67 -8.40
CA VAL A 76 -2.03 -5.15 -9.66
C VAL A 76 -1.22 -6.26 -10.34
N GLN A 77 -1.59 -6.56 -11.59
CA GLN A 77 -0.91 -7.53 -12.43
C GLN A 77 0.28 -6.84 -13.15
N ASP A 78 1.06 -7.62 -13.89
CA ASP A 78 2.19 -7.12 -14.67
C ASP A 78 1.73 -6.26 -15.87
N THR A 79 0.51 -6.49 -16.37
CA THR A 79 -0.09 -5.72 -17.47
C THR A 79 -1.52 -5.23 -17.17
N ILE A 80 -1.95 -4.16 -17.85
CA ILE A 80 -3.32 -3.63 -17.73
C ILE A 80 -4.34 -4.63 -18.28
N ASP A 81 -4.04 -5.31 -19.38
CA ASP A 81 -4.93 -6.30 -19.99
C ASP A 81 -5.22 -7.49 -19.05
N GLU A 82 -4.20 -8.02 -18.38
CA GLU A 82 -4.39 -9.08 -17.38
C GLU A 82 -5.22 -8.62 -16.18
N LEU A 83 -5.05 -7.35 -15.78
CA LEU A 83 -5.84 -6.76 -14.71
C LEU A 83 -7.32 -6.63 -15.12
N ILE A 84 -7.58 -6.23 -16.36
CA ILE A 84 -8.92 -6.15 -16.96
C ILE A 84 -9.55 -7.54 -17.04
N GLU A 85 -8.83 -8.52 -17.58
CA GLU A 85 -9.33 -9.89 -17.74
C GLU A 85 -9.72 -10.48 -16.39
N LYS A 86 -8.86 -10.38 -15.37
CA LYS A 86 -9.18 -10.84 -14.02
C LYS A 86 -10.38 -10.14 -13.44
N ALA A 87 -10.47 -8.82 -13.58
CA ALA A 87 -11.63 -8.07 -13.12
C ALA A 87 -12.91 -8.58 -13.80
N ALA A 88 -12.90 -8.75 -15.12
CA ALA A 88 -14.06 -9.22 -15.88
C ALA A 88 -14.48 -10.65 -15.50
N VAL A 89 -13.53 -11.56 -15.29
CA VAL A 89 -13.80 -12.91 -14.77
C VAL A 89 -14.49 -12.84 -13.41
N HIS A 90 -14.01 -11.98 -12.50
CA HIS A 90 -14.63 -11.79 -11.19
C HIS A 90 -16.03 -11.20 -11.26
N PHE A 91 -16.26 -10.25 -12.18
CA PHE A 91 -17.57 -9.66 -12.41
C PHE A 91 -18.49 -10.52 -13.28
N LYS A 92 -18.00 -11.65 -13.83
CA LYS A 92 -18.70 -12.48 -14.81
C LYS A 92 -19.25 -11.67 -15.98
N LEU A 93 -18.47 -10.68 -16.44
CA LEU A 93 -18.79 -9.83 -17.58
C LEU A 93 -18.19 -10.42 -18.85
N GLU A 94 -18.95 -10.40 -19.94
CA GLU A 94 -18.39 -10.64 -21.27
C GLU A 94 -17.63 -9.38 -21.68
N LEU A 95 -16.31 -9.51 -21.85
CA LEU A 95 -15.44 -8.38 -22.15
C LEU A 95 -15.60 -8.00 -23.64
N PRO A 96 -16.17 -6.82 -23.99
CA PRO A 96 -16.10 -6.36 -25.37
C PRO A 96 -14.65 -6.01 -25.74
N SER A 97 -14.37 -5.97 -27.04
CA SER A 97 -13.03 -5.72 -27.60
C SER A 97 -12.38 -4.40 -27.12
N ILE A 98 -13.16 -3.48 -26.55
CA ILE A 98 -12.68 -2.21 -26.03
C ILE A 98 -13.07 -2.09 -24.55
N SER A 99 -12.22 -2.62 -23.68
CA SER A 99 -12.33 -2.47 -22.23
C SER A 99 -11.18 -1.65 -21.69
N ARG A 100 -11.47 -0.70 -20.81
CA ARG A 100 -10.49 0.25 -20.29
C ARG A 100 -10.69 0.45 -18.80
N ILE A 101 -9.60 0.65 -18.08
CA ILE A 101 -9.62 1.01 -16.67
C ILE A 101 -9.45 2.52 -16.56
N ILE A 102 -10.30 3.15 -15.77
CA ILE A 102 -10.22 4.57 -15.43
C ILE A 102 -10.11 4.78 -13.92
N THR A 103 -9.67 5.95 -13.51
CA THR A 103 -9.75 6.45 -12.15
C THR A 103 -11.10 7.12 -11.87
N GLU A 104 -11.32 7.49 -10.61
CA GLU A 104 -12.49 8.30 -10.20
C GLU A 104 -12.58 9.63 -10.98
N ASP A 105 -11.44 10.19 -11.40
CA ASP A 105 -11.34 11.47 -12.13
C ASP A 105 -11.56 11.32 -13.65
N ALA A 106 -12.11 10.21 -14.14
CA ALA A 106 -12.19 9.89 -15.58
C ALA A 106 -10.84 9.69 -16.29
N GLY A 107 -9.74 9.65 -15.54
CA GLY A 107 -8.41 9.45 -16.11
C GLY A 107 -8.23 8.00 -16.54
N GLN A 108 -7.98 7.76 -17.83
CA GLN A 108 -7.64 6.42 -18.31
C GLN A 108 -6.24 6.04 -17.83
N ILE A 109 -6.12 4.83 -17.27
CA ILE A 109 -4.84 4.26 -16.89
C ILE A 109 -4.26 3.55 -18.11
N LEU A 110 -3.04 3.95 -18.49
CA LEU A 110 -2.30 3.35 -19.58
C LEU A 110 -1.23 2.37 -19.08
N ASP A 111 -0.79 2.53 -17.84
CA ASP A 111 0.32 1.77 -17.26
C ASP A 111 0.00 1.34 -15.82
N VAL A 112 0.39 0.11 -15.48
CA VAL A 112 0.21 -0.47 -14.13
C VAL A 112 1.01 0.29 -13.07
N ASP A 113 2.09 0.96 -13.48
CA ASP A 113 2.91 1.78 -12.60
C ASP A 113 2.20 3.05 -12.12
N MET A 114 1.16 3.49 -12.84
CA MET A 114 0.34 4.64 -12.43
C MET A 114 -0.68 4.28 -11.34
N ILE A 115 -0.85 2.98 -11.03
CA ILE A 115 -1.78 2.53 -9.99
C ILE A 115 -1.10 2.69 -8.63
N ILE A 116 -1.79 3.36 -7.71
CA ILE A 116 -1.37 3.53 -6.32
C ILE A 116 -1.98 2.39 -5.46
N ASP A 117 -1.28 1.96 -4.41
CA ASP A 117 -1.81 0.96 -3.47
C ASP A 117 -3.09 1.47 -2.80
N GLY A 118 -4.16 0.67 -2.87
CA GLY A 118 -5.48 1.00 -2.34
C GLY A 118 -6.29 1.95 -3.21
N GLN A 119 -5.87 2.24 -4.44
CA GLN A 119 -6.61 3.11 -5.35
C GLN A 119 -7.91 2.45 -5.85
N ASN A 120 -8.95 3.27 -5.97
CA ASN A 120 -10.23 2.88 -6.58
C ASN A 120 -10.17 3.10 -8.10
N LEU A 121 -10.52 2.06 -8.83
CA LEU A 121 -10.48 1.96 -10.28
C LEU A 121 -11.83 1.53 -10.81
N TYR A 122 -12.19 1.98 -12.00
CA TYR A 122 -13.47 1.65 -12.61
C TYR A 122 -13.22 1.02 -13.97
N LEU A 123 -13.85 -0.12 -14.19
CA LEU A 123 -13.84 -0.81 -15.48
C LEU A 123 -14.94 -0.22 -16.35
N ILE A 124 -14.54 0.27 -17.52
CA ILE A 124 -15.45 0.76 -18.56
C ILE A 124 -15.38 -0.20 -19.75
N THR A 125 -16.56 -0.64 -20.16
CA THR A 125 -16.80 -1.40 -21.38
C THR A 125 -17.54 -0.48 -22.35
N THR A 126 -17.02 -0.27 -23.56
CA THR A 126 -17.68 0.52 -24.62
C THR A 126 -18.20 -0.38 -25.72
#